data_AF-A0A8J8WN61-F1
#
_entry.id   AF-A0A8J8WN61-F1
#
_cell.length_a   1.000
_cell.length_b   1.000
_cell.length_c   1.000
_cell.angle_alpha   90.00
_cell.angle_beta   90.00
_cell.angle_gamma   90.00
#
_symmetry.space_group_name_H-M   'P 1'
#
loop_
_entity.id
_entity.type
_entity.pdbx_description
1 polymer ?
#
loop_
_entity_poly.entity_id
_entity_poly.type
_entity_poly.pdbx_seq_one_letter_code
_entity_poly.pdbx_strand_id
1 'polypeptide(L)'
;MKVIIAEEFTSQEGFTPLYVARQNILPGYCGFPLAPNSPFKANFNHLILAFHGAGLIGKWTVDVLERVQFDSRQRLRAAAAADSSPTKKQDSIQKNRDPRKALTIVHMQGPLFLFVAGAFLSFAAFLGENSYSVVSAGSPKS
;
A
#
# COMPACT_ATOMS: atom_id res chain seq x y z
N MET A 1 -1.07 -20.81 9.08
CA MET A 1 -2.31 -20.02 8.83
C MET A 1 -1.97 -18.98 7.78
N LYS A 2 -2.53 -19.07 6.56
CA LYS A 2 -2.18 -18.19 5.43
C LYS A 2 -3.21 -17.08 5.34
N VAL A 3 -2.86 -15.86 5.77
CA VAL A 3 -3.75 -14.70 5.72
C VAL A 3 -3.78 -14.18 4.29
N ILE A 4 -4.93 -14.31 3.63
CA ILE A 4 -5.16 -13.81 2.27
C ILE A 4 -5.65 -12.37 2.43
N ILE A 5 -4.75 -11.42 2.22
CA ILE A 5 -5.01 -9.97 2.32
C ILE A 5 -5.59 -9.51 0.99
N ALA A 6 -6.67 -8.74 1.01
CA ALA A 6 -7.20 -8.09 -0.18
C ALA A 6 -6.23 -6.98 -0.61
N GLU A 7 -5.43 -7.23 -1.66
CA GLU A 7 -4.39 -6.31 -2.15
C GLU A 7 -4.94 -5.00 -2.75
N GLU A 8 -6.26 -4.93 -2.98
CA GLU A 8 -6.95 -3.79 -3.59
C GLU A 8 -7.01 -2.52 -2.71
N PHE A 9 -6.61 -2.60 -1.43
CA PHE A 9 -6.55 -1.45 -0.52
C PHE A 9 -5.13 -0.91 -0.31
N THR A 10 -4.17 -1.34 -1.13
CA THR A 10 -2.79 -0.88 -1.05
C THR A 10 -2.65 0.43 -1.80
N SER A 11 -2.22 1.49 -1.11
CA SER A 11 -1.84 2.76 -1.73
C SER A 11 -0.70 2.54 -2.74
N GLN A 12 -0.59 3.41 -3.74
CA GLN A 12 0.47 3.31 -4.77
C GLN A 12 1.90 3.38 -4.18
N GLU A 13 2.02 3.84 -2.94
CA GLU A 13 3.26 3.88 -2.14
C GLU A 13 3.61 2.54 -1.47
N GLY A 14 2.80 1.48 -1.66
CA GLY A 14 3.00 0.19 -1.00
C GLY A 14 2.54 0.14 0.46
N PHE A 15 1.95 1.23 0.95
CA PHE A 15 1.31 1.26 2.26
C PHE A 15 -0.09 0.67 2.15
N THR A 16 -0.41 -0.33 2.95
CA THR A 16 -1.76 -0.89 3.07
C THR A 16 -2.43 -0.26 4.30
N PRO A 17 -3.07 0.93 4.18
CA PRO A 17 -3.67 1.62 5.32
C PRO A 17 -4.78 0.81 6.00
N LEU A 18 -5.33 -0.21 5.33
CA LEU A 18 -6.38 -1.05 5.88
C LEU A 18 -6.27 -2.50 5.41
N TYR A 19 -5.95 -3.40 6.33
CA TYR A 19 -5.98 -4.85 6.09
C TYR A 19 -7.42 -5.35 6.25
N VAL A 20 -8.13 -5.49 5.13
CA VAL A 20 -9.46 -6.10 5.13
C VAL A 20 -9.30 -7.60 4.89
N ALA A 21 -9.67 -8.39 5.89
CA ALA A 21 -9.73 -9.84 5.72
C ALA A 21 -10.91 -10.21 4.83
N ARG A 22 -10.70 -11.18 3.92
CA ARG A 22 -11.72 -11.66 2.98
C ARG A 22 -12.96 -12.26 3.67
N GLN A 23 -12.79 -12.71 4.91
CA GLN A 23 -13.86 -13.23 5.75
C GLN A 23 -13.89 -12.49 7.06
N ASN A 24 -15.10 -12.31 7.60
CA ASN A 24 -15.29 -11.65 8.87
C ASN A 24 -14.70 -12.51 9.99
N ILE A 25 -13.56 -12.09 10.53
CA ILE A 25 -12.78 -12.88 11.50
C ILE A 25 -13.43 -12.80 12.90
N LEU A 26 -14.21 -11.74 13.17
CA LEU A 26 -15.07 -11.63 14.33
C LEU A 26 -16.46 -11.15 13.91
N PRO A 27 -17.56 -11.81 14.32
CA PRO A 27 -18.89 -11.25 14.12
C PRO A 27 -18.96 -9.87 14.78
N GLY A 28 -19.16 -8.83 13.96
CA GLY A 28 -19.31 -7.46 14.42
C GLY A 28 -20.70 -7.33 15.04
N TYR A 29 -20.82 -7.56 16.34
CA TYR A 29 -22.06 -7.30 17.05
C TYR A 29 -22.21 -5.80 17.25
N CYS A 30 -23.25 -5.22 16.67
CA CYS A 30 -23.70 -3.89 17.02
C CYS A 30 -24.84 -3.98 18.04
N GLY A 31 -24.85 -3.06 19.00
CA GLY A 31 -25.87 -2.99 20.02
C GLY A 31 -26.05 -1.56 20.50
N PHE A 32 -27.21 -1.27 21.07
CA PHE A 32 -27.50 0.03 21.65
C PHE A 32 -27.31 -0.05 23.17
N PRO A 33 -26.31 0.64 23.74
CA PRO A 33 -26.17 0.70 25.18
C PRO A 33 -27.34 1.48 25.77
N LEU A 34 -28.09 0.83 26.66
CA LEU A 34 -29.20 1.44 27.40
C LEU A 34 -28.85 1.45 28.88
N ALA A 35 -29.30 2.49 29.60
CA ALA A 35 -29.14 2.55 31.04
C ALA A 35 -29.75 1.31 31.72
N PRO A 36 -29.11 0.78 32.77
CA PRO A 36 -29.67 -0.32 33.56
C PRO A 36 -31.10 0.04 34.03
N ASN A 37 -32.02 -0.91 33.93
CA ASN A 37 -33.44 -0.75 34.32
C ASN A 37 -34.23 0.31 33.55
N SER A 38 -33.79 0.70 32.34
CA SER A 38 -34.59 1.57 31.48
C SER A 38 -35.96 0.93 31.17
N PRO A 39 -37.09 1.65 31.39
CA PRO A 39 -38.42 1.12 31.10
C PRO A 39 -38.65 0.88 29.60
N PHE A 40 -37.83 1.49 28.74
CA PHE A 40 -37.96 1.38 27.29
C PHE A 40 -37.28 0.15 26.69
N LYS A 41 -36.46 -0.58 27.47
CA LYS A 41 -35.63 -1.68 26.97
C LYS A 41 -36.46 -2.77 26.28
N ALA A 42 -37.58 -3.16 26.88
CA ALA A 42 -38.44 -4.22 26.33
C ALA A 42 -39.08 -3.81 24.99
N ASN A 43 -39.66 -2.61 24.94
CA ASN A 43 -40.30 -2.08 23.73
C ASN A 43 -39.28 -1.87 22.62
N PHE A 44 -38.11 -1.34 22.96
CA PHE A 44 -37.04 -1.10 22.00
C PHE A 44 -36.49 -2.41 21.39
N ASN A 45 -36.29 -3.44 22.20
CA ASN A 45 -35.90 -4.76 21.71
C ASN A 45 -36.96 -5.36 20.77
N HIS A 46 -38.24 -5.20 21.10
CA HIS A 46 -39.32 -5.69 20.24
C HIS A 46 -39.32 -4.99 18.87
N LEU A 47 -39.14 -3.67 18.85
CA LEU A 47 -39.05 -2.91 17.61
C LEU A 47 -37.83 -3.30 16.77
N ILE A 48 -36.67 -3.50 17.38
CA ILE A 48 -35.47 -3.97 16.68
C ILE A 48 -35.74 -5.32 16.03
N LEU A 49 -36.32 -6.26 16.78
CA LEU A 49 -36.66 -7.59 16.24
C LEU A 49 -37.68 -7.50 15.10
N ALA A 50 -38.68 -6.63 15.21
CA ALA A 50 -39.66 -6.40 14.15
C ALA A 50 -38.99 -5.83 12.89
N PHE A 51 -38.11 -4.83 13.01
CA PHE A 51 -37.36 -4.28 11.88
C PHE A 51 -36.37 -5.28 11.27
N HIS A 52 -35.76 -6.13 12.10
CA HIS A 52 -34.90 -7.20 11.63
C HIS A 52 -35.70 -8.25 10.85
N GLY A 53 -36.82 -8.72 11.41
CA GLY A 53 -37.70 -9.70 10.76
C GLY A 53 -38.33 -9.20 9.47
N ALA A 54 -38.61 -7.90 9.39
CA ALA A 54 -39.08 -7.24 8.16
C ALA A 54 -37.96 -6.99 7.12
N GLY A 55 -36.70 -7.31 7.43
CA GLY A 55 -35.55 -7.09 6.54
C GLY A 55 -35.15 -5.62 6.35
N LEU A 56 -35.74 -4.69 7.10
CA LEU A 56 -35.46 -3.25 6.99
C LEU A 56 -34.01 -2.92 7.33
N ILE A 57 -33.46 -3.58 8.35
CA ILE A 57 -32.08 -3.36 8.79
C ILE A 57 -31.10 -3.76 7.68
N GLY A 58 -31.35 -4.89 7.01
CA GLY A 58 -30.54 -5.33 5.87
C GLY A 58 -30.59 -4.32 4.72
N LYS A 59 -31.80 -3.89 4.35
CA LYS A 59 -31.98 -2.88 3.29
C LYS A 59 -31.26 -1.57 3.61
N TRP A 60 -31.46 -1.02 4.80
CA TRP A 60 -30.79 0.22 5.21
C TRP A 60 -29.27 0.09 5.24
N THR A 61 -28.75 -1.08 5.64
CA THR A 61 -27.30 -1.32 5.63
C THR A 61 -26.74 -1.25 4.22
N VAL A 62 -27.43 -1.86 3.25
CA VAL A 62 -27.04 -1.81 1.84
C VAL A 62 -27.14 -0.38 1.30
N ASP A 63 -28.27 0.30 1.54
CA ASP A 63 -28.51 1.68 1.07
C ASP A 63 -27.45 2.65 1.60
N VAL A 64 -27.07 2.52 2.88
CA VAL A 64 -26.02 3.35 3.50
C VAL A 64 -24.66 3.02 2.92
N LEU A 65 -24.33 1.72 2.75
CA LEU A 65 -23.04 1.33 2.20
C LEU A 65 -22.87 1.79 0.75
N GLU A 66 -23.92 1.68 -0.08
CA GLU A 66 -23.91 2.18 -1.45
C GLU A 66 -23.72 3.69 -1.50
N ARG A 67 -24.42 4.46 -0.65
CA ARG A 67 -24.23 5.91 -0.56
C ARG A 67 -22.80 6.28 -0.19
N VAL A 68 -22.24 5.63 0.84
CA VAL A 68 -20.86 5.88 1.27
C VAL A 68 -19.86 5.52 0.17
N GLN A 69 -20.06 4.41 -0.54
CA GLN A 69 -19.21 4.03 -1.67
C GLN A 69 -19.31 5.03 -2.81
N PHE A 70 -20.52 5.51 -3.12
CA PHE A 70 -20.75 6.53 -4.14
C PHE A 70 -20.05 7.85 -3.79
N ASP A 71 -20.27 8.35 -2.58
CA ASP A 71 -19.66 9.59 -2.08
C ASP A 71 -18.14 9.50 -2.07
N SER A 72 -17.58 8.35 -1.65
CA SER A 72 -16.15 8.08 -1.68
C SER A 72 -15.60 8.15 -3.11
N ARG A 73 -16.25 7.46 -4.06
CA ARG A 73 -15.85 7.49 -5.48
C ARG A 73 -15.95 8.91 -6.06
N GLN A 74 -16.96 9.68 -5.67
CA GLN A 74 -17.12 11.05 -6.12
C GLN A 74 -15.99 11.95 -5.59
N ARG A 75 -15.62 11.80 -4.31
CA ARG A 75 -14.49 12.53 -3.71
C ARG A 75 -13.17 12.19 -4.39
N LEU A 76 -12.92 10.91 -4.68
CA LEU A 76 -11.70 10.49 -5.39
C LEU A 76 -11.65 11.07 -6.81
N ARG A 77 -12.77 11.10 -7.53
CA ARG A 77 -12.86 11.72 -8.87
C ARG A 77 -12.66 13.24 -8.81
N ALA A 78 -13.25 13.91 -7.83
CA ALA A 78 -13.09 15.35 -7.64
C ALA A 78 -11.63 15.74 -7.30
N ALA A 79 -10.96 14.94 -6.45
CA ALA A 79 -9.55 15.14 -6.13
C ALA A 79 -8.66 14.98 -7.39
N ALA A 80 -8.87 13.92 -8.18
CA ALA A 80 -8.14 13.71 -9.43
C ALA A 80 -8.42 14.81 -10.49
N ALA A 81 -9.63 15.39 -10.49
CA ALA A 81 -9.99 16.51 -11.36
C ALA A 81 -9.39 17.85 -10.89
N ALA A 82 -9.21 18.04 -9.58
CA ALA A 82 -8.57 19.23 -9.03
C ALA A 82 -7.05 19.24 -9.31
N ASP A 83 -6.42 18.06 -9.29
CA ASP A 83 -5.01 17.88 -9.64
C ASP A 83 -4.70 18.05 -11.14
N SER A 84 -5.72 18.19 -12.00
CA SER A 84 -5.56 18.42 -13.45
C SER A 84 -5.58 19.90 -13.87
N SER A 85 -5.43 20.85 -12.94
CA SER A 85 -5.16 22.25 -13.29
C SER A 85 -3.76 22.42 -13.89
N PRO A 86 -3.60 23.07 -15.05
CA PRO A 86 -2.37 23.01 -15.85
C PRO A 86 -1.35 24.06 -15.39
N THR A 87 -0.89 24.05 -14.13
CA THR A 87 0.28 24.87 -13.75
C THR A 87 1.00 24.35 -12.51
N LYS A 88 1.63 23.17 -12.60
CA LYS A 88 3.03 22.94 -12.16
C LYS A 88 3.44 21.46 -12.36
N LYS A 89 4.35 21.28 -13.32
CA LYS A 89 5.40 20.24 -13.45
C LYS A 89 4.93 18.79 -13.29
N GLN A 90 4.67 18.08 -14.39
CA GLN A 90 5.73 17.35 -15.12
C GLN A 90 6.53 16.43 -14.18
N ASP A 91 5.91 15.33 -13.77
CA ASP A 91 6.43 13.98 -13.98
C ASP A 91 5.32 12.96 -13.68
N SER A 92 5.28 11.90 -14.50
CA SER A 92 4.34 10.77 -14.46
C SER A 92 2.95 10.93 -15.09
N ILE A 93 2.91 11.42 -16.34
CA ILE A 93 1.91 10.88 -17.27
C ILE A 93 2.39 9.48 -17.71
N GLN A 94 1.43 8.55 -17.80
CA GLN A 94 1.42 7.35 -18.65
C GLN A 94 1.71 6.00 -17.97
N LYS A 95 0.64 5.25 -17.60
CA LYS A 95 0.22 4.07 -18.39
C LYS A 95 -1.05 3.40 -17.88
N ASN A 96 -2.08 3.43 -18.73
CA ASN A 96 -3.04 2.34 -18.85
C ASN A 96 -2.43 1.32 -19.84
N ARG A 97 -2.45 0.03 -19.47
CA ARG A 97 -2.12 -1.19 -20.27
C ARG A 97 -0.68 -1.35 -20.79
N ASP A 98 0.10 -2.21 -20.11
CA ASP A 98 0.94 -3.28 -20.70
C ASP A 98 1.72 -4.06 -19.60
N PRO A 99 2.05 -5.36 -19.79
CA PRO A 99 2.61 -6.28 -18.79
C PRO A 99 4.12 -6.10 -18.55
N ARG A 100 4.66 -4.92 -18.83
CA ARG A 100 6.06 -4.57 -18.54
C ARG A 100 6.07 -3.63 -17.37
N LYS A 101 5.98 -4.22 -16.18
CA LYS A 101 6.24 -3.58 -14.88
C LYS A 101 7.57 -2.85 -15.03
N ALA A 102 7.54 -1.53 -15.16
CA ALA A 102 8.75 -0.72 -15.28
C ALA A 102 9.56 -0.97 -14.02
N LEU A 103 10.74 -1.56 -14.20
CA LEU A 103 11.62 -1.99 -13.12
C LEU A 103 12.13 -0.74 -12.42
N THR A 104 11.48 -0.36 -11.32
CA THR A 104 11.86 0.82 -10.55
C THR A 104 13.29 0.64 -10.06
N ILE A 105 14.06 1.74 -10.05
CA ILE A 105 15.48 1.82 -9.67
C ILE A 105 15.80 1.11 -8.34
N VAL A 106 14.81 0.98 -7.46
CA VAL A 106 14.91 0.23 -6.18
C VAL A 106 15.31 -1.24 -6.41
N HIS A 107 14.89 -1.86 -7.51
CA HIS A 107 15.28 -3.25 -7.87
C HIS A 107 16.69 -3.36 -8.48
N MET A 108 17.30 -2.25 -8.89
CA MET A 108 18.67 -2.19 -9.43
C MET A 108 19.73 -1.90 -8.35
N GLN A 109 19.32 -1.76 -7.09
CA GLN A 109 20.21 -1.45 -5.98
C GLN A 109 21.30 -2.52 -5.78
N GLY A 110 20.93 -3.80 -5.80
CA GLY A 110 21.89 -4.91 -5.63
C GLY A 110 22.98 -4.95 -6.71
N PRO A 111 22.63 -5.00 -8.01
CA PRO A 111 23.60 -4.97 -9.09
C PRO A 111 24.51 -3.72 -9.08
N LEU A 112 23.99 -2.56 -8.69
CA LEU A 112 24.76 -1.32 -8.60
C LEU A 112 25.81 -1.36 -7.48
N PHE A 113 25.48 -1.93 -6.32
CA PHE A 113 26.47 -2.15 -5.25
C PHE A 113 27.57 -3.12 -5.67
N LEU A 114 27.22 -4.21 -6.36
CA LEU A 114 28.21 -5.16 -6.88
C LEU A 114 29.13 -4.50 -7.92
N PHE A 115 28.59 -3.66 -8.79
CA PHE A 115 29.38 -2.92 -9.78
C PHE A 115 30.37 -1.96 -9.11
N VAL A 116 29.93 -1.18 -8.13
CA VAL A 116 30.79 -0.25 -7.39
C VAL A 116 31.88 -1.01 -6.63
N ALA A 117 31.54 -2.09 -5.95
CA ALA A 117 32.51 -2.92 -5.23
C ALA A 117 33.57 -3.53 -6.18
N GLY A 118 33.15 -4.03 -7.34
CA GLY A 118 34.05 -4.55 -8.37
C GLY A 118 34.99 -3.47 -8.91
N ALA A 119 34.47 -2.27 -9.20
CA ALA A 119 35.28 -1.15 -9.66
C ALA A 119 36.36 -0.75 -8.65
N PHE A 120 36.01 -0.68 -7.36
CA PHE A 120 36.98 -0.42 -6.29
C PHE A 120 38.06 -1.51 -6.20
N LEU A 121 37.67 -2.78 -6.31
CA LEU A 121 38.61 -3.90 -6.23
C LEU A 121 39.60 -3.89 -7.41
N SER A 122 39.10 -3.65 -8.64
CA SER A 122 39.95 -3.52 -9.83
C SER A 122 40.90 -2.33 -9.73
N PHE A 123 40.43 -1.20 -9.20
CA PHE A 123 41.26 -0.02 -9.00
C PHE A 123 42.37 -0.27 -7.97
N ALA A 124 42.04 -0.94 -6.85
CA ALA A 124 43.02 -1.31 -5.84
C ALA A 124 44.08 -2.29 -6.37
N ALA A 125 43.67 -3.28 -7.16
CA ALA A 125 44.60 -4.21 -7.81
C ALA A 125 45.56 -3.47 -8.75
N PHE A 126 45.05 -2.56 -9.57
CA PHE A 126 45.87 -1.74 -10.47
C PHE A 126 46.89 -0.88 -9.72
N LEU A 127 46.48 -0.21 -8.63
CA LEU A 127 47.42 0.55 -7.80
C LEU A 127 48.48 -0.34 -7.14
N GLY A 128 48.08 -1.53 -6.69
CA GLY A 128 48.99 -2.52 -6.11
C GLY A 128 50.04 -2.99 -7.11
N GLU A 129 49.61 -3.34 -8.34
CA GLU A 129 50.52 -3.73 -9.42
C GLU A 129 51.46 -2.60 -9.81
N ASN A 130 50.97 -1.38 -9.99
CA ASN A 130 51.84 -0.24 -10.31
C ASN A 130 52.87 0.03 -9.21
N SER A 131 52.46 -0.04 -7.94
CA SER A 131 53.37 0.16 -6.81
C SER A 131 54.42 -0.95 -6.74
N TYR A 132 54.04 -2.20 -7.01
CA TYR A 132 54.96 -3.34 -7.06
C TYR A 132 55.93 -3.27 -8.25
N SER A 133 55.45 -2.87 -9.44
CA SER A 133 56.30 -2.70 -10.63
C SER A 133 57.36 -1.61 -10.43
N VAL A 134 57.00 -0.49 -9.78
CA VAL A 134 57.96 0.58 -9.46
C VAL A 134 59.02 0.10 -8.46
N VAL A 135 58.63 -0.64 -7.42
CA VAL A 135 59.57 -1.18 -6.42
C VAL A 135 60.46 -2.27 -7.03
N SER A 136 59.92 -3.15 -7.87
CA SER A 136 60.67 -4.22 -8.53
C SER A 136 61.65 -3.68 -9.58
N ALA A 137 61.29 -2.62 -10.31
CA ALA A 137 62.18 -1.95 -11.25
C ALA A 137 63.33 -1.18 -10.55
N GLY A 138 63.14 -0.83 -9.27
CA GLY A 138 64.14 -0.16 -8.44
C GLY A 138 65.11 -1.09 -7.69
N SER A 139 65.01 -2.42 -7.87
CA SER A 139 65.96 -3.37 -7.28
C SER A 139 67.09 -3.69 -8.27
N PRO A 140 68.27 -3.07 -8.15
CA PRO A 140 69.45 -3.49 -8.90
C PRO A 140 69.83 -4.90 -8.42
N LYS A 141 69.85 -5.85 -9.36
CA LYS A 141 70.40 -7.19 -9.13
C LYS A 141 71.89 -7.03 -8.77
N SER A 142 72.22 -7.27 -7.51
CA SER A 142 73.60 -7.50 -7.05
C SER A 142 73.87 -8.99 -6.97
#